data_AF-A0A359LJ77-F1
#
_entry.id   AF-A0A359LJ77-F1
#
_cell.length_a   1.000
_cell.length_b   1.000
_cell.length_c   1.000
_cell.angle_alpha   90.00
_cell.angle_beta   90.00
_cell.angle_gamma   90.00
#
_symmetry.space_group_name_H-M   'P 1'
#
loop_
_entity.id
_entity.type
_entity.pdbx_description
1 polymer ?
#
loop_
_entity_poly.entity_id
_entity_poly.type
_entity_poly.pdbx_seq_one_letter_code
_entity_poly.pdbx_strand_id
1 'polypeptide(L)'
;MSKNLMVLFIIILLIVGGIGIYNYDQANQAKKEVEEKSLQLEGNNEIILQLKESIKEKEIQIEELKENLTKEKKDLQEEYADKLSVLMEEKTQLETLLAEKEKMWLDKDEEKEQFIIKLEEEIGGYKENITKLDNQIINLKEEVAQLKNEKKNLEEEYAKKLSVLTEEKIKLGSLLAEKEEAMKIIEKQKEESEQVVLSKNEVILELRENLKEKEKQIEELEASLPKEEKDLEGEYAVKLSELMEEKAKLEAQLKSSQDLLSEKENAIALFEQQKGEFEKNIAEKDKTIEDLSINIKEYEGQINELRKQLVQKEKEKEIECVDKLSLVMEEKSKLEAELAEIIEKTKPNYYEVKKGDSLWKIAERFYHQGEQWIKIFEANIEKIKNPDLIYPYQRFTIPKE
;
A
#
# COMPACT_ATOMS: atom_id res chain seq x y z
N MET A 1 113.57 -73.23 115.45
CA MET A 1 112.72 -72.31 114.66
C MET A 1 112.33 -73.01 113.38
N SER A 2 111.02 -73.12 113.14
CA SER A 2 110.43 -74.29 112.51
C SER A 2 110.21 -74.12 111.00
N LYS A 3 110.31 -75.25 110.28
CA LYS A 3 109.91 -75.38 108.87
C LYS A 3 108.51 -74.80 108.59
N ASN A 4 107.63 -74.75 109.59
CA ASN A 4 106.29 -74.16 109.49
C ASN A 4 106.30 -72.66 109.20
N LEU A 5 107.29 -71.89 109.69
CA LEU A 5 107.35 -70.44 109.45
C LEU A 5 107.76 -70.13 108.00
N MET A 6 108.67 -70.92 107.43
CA MET A 6 109.08 -70.79 106.02
C MET A 6 107.93 -71.16 105.07
N VAL A 7 107.19 -72.22 105.40
CA VAL A 7 105.98 -72.60 104.64
C VAL A 7 104.91 -71.52 104.73
N LEU A 8 104.68 -70.92 105.91
CA LEU A 8 103.74 -69.82 106.08
C LEU A 8 104.14 -68.58 105.26
N PHE A 9 105.43 -68.26 105.21
CA PHE A 9 105.94 -67.13 104.42
C PHE A 9 105.78 -67.35 102.91
N ILE A 10 106.03 -68.58 102.43
CA ILE A 10 105.79 -68.95 101.03
C ILE A 10 104.30 -68.88 100.68
N ILE A 11 103.41 -69.34 101.58
CA ILE A 11 101.97 -69.23 101.39
C ILE A 11 101.52 -67.77 101.33
N ILE A 12 102.04 -66.90 102.21
CA ILE A 12 101.75 -65.47 102.18
C ILE A 12 102.23 -64.84 100.87
N LEU A 13 103.43 -65.18 100.39
CA LEU A 13 103.93 -64.68 99.10
C LEU A 13 103.10 -65.16 97.91
N LEU A 14 102.62 -66.41 97.93
CA LEU A 14 101.73 -66.94 96.89
C LEU A 14 100.35 -66.28 96.93
N ILE A 15 99.82 -65.98 98.12
CA ILE A 15 98.54 -65.27 98.29
C ILE A 15 98.67 -63.82 97.83
N VAL A 16 99.73 -63.11 98.25
CA VAL A 16 99.98 -61.71 97.85
C VAL A 16 100.29 -61.62 96.35
N GLY A 17 101.08 -62.57 95.81
CA GLY A 17 101.33 -62.69 94.38
C GLY A 17 100.07 -63.01 93.58
N GLY A 18 99.23 -63.92 94.07
CA GLY A 18 97.94 -64.25 93.47
C GLY A 18 96.95 -63.07 93.47
N ILE A 19 96.87 -62.32 94.59
CA ILE A 19 96.06 -61.10 94.68
C ILE A 19 96.60 -60.01 93.75
N GLY A 20 97.93 -59.88 93.64
CA GLY A 20 98.57 -58.93 92.71
C GLY A 20 98.29 -59.26 91.24
N ILE A 21 98.39 -60.53 90.86
CA ILE A 21 98.08 -61.00 89.49
C ILE A 21 96.58 -60.86 89.20
N TYR A 22 95.72 -61.23 90.15
CA TYR A 22 94.27 -61.08 89.99
C TYR A 22 93.86 -59.61 89.84
N ASN A 23 94.40 -58.72 90.68
CA ASN A 23 94.12 -57.28 90.56
C ASN A 23 94.71 -56.68 89.28
N TYR A 24 95.87 -57.15 88.81
CA TYR A 24 96.46 -56.73 87.54
C TYR A 24 95.60 -57.17 86.36
N ASP A 25 95.14 -58.43 86.35
CA ASP A 25 94.29 -58.97 85.29
C ASP A 25 92.92 -58.28 85.25
N GLN A 26 92.31 -58.04 86.43
CA GLN A 26 91.05 -57.31 86.55
C GLN A 26 91.19 -55.84 86.09
N ALA A 27 92.29 -55.17 86.41
CA ALA A 27 92.58 -53.82 85.94
C ALA A 27 92.82 -53.77 84.42
N ASN A 28 93.45 -54.80 83.84
CA ASN A 28 93.70 -54.87 82.42
C ASN A 28 92.42 -55.20 81.62
N GLN A 29 91.55 -56.05 82.18
CA GLN A 29 90.23 -56.34 81.63
C GLN A 29 89.33 -55.08 81.65
N ALA A 30 89.32 -54.35 82.77
CA ALA A 30 88.62 -53.07 82.88
C ALA A 30 89.17 -52.02 81.89
N LYS A 31 90.50 -51.96 81.71
CA LYS A 31 91.13 -51.06 80.73
C LYS A 31 90.71 -51.40 79.30
N LYS A 32 90.70 -52.68 78.93
CA LYS A 32 90.28 -53.15 77.61
C LYS A 32 88.80 -52.86 77.34
N GLU A 33 87.93 -53.02 78.34
CA GLU A 33 86.50 -52.69 78.25
C GLU A 33 86.28 -51.17 78.12
N VAL A 34 87.06 -50.35 78.83
CA VAL A 34 87.04 -48.89 78.69
C VAL A 34 87.51 -48.45 77.30
N GLU A 35 88.56 -49.08 76.76
CA GLU A 35 89.09 -48.80 75.43
C GLU A 35 88.07 -49.19 74.34
N GLU A 36 87.43 -50.35 74.45
CA GLU A 36 86.38 -50.80 73.54
C GLU A 36 85.14 -49.89 73.58
N LYS A 37 84.69 -49.50 74.79
CA LYS A 37 83.59 -48.53 74.95
C LYS A 37 83.96 -47.15 74.44
N SER A 38 85.22 -46.73 74.55
CA SER A 38 85.69 -45.44 74.02
C SER A 38 85.67 -45.42 72.49
N LEU A 39 86.07 -46.52 71.85
CA LEU A 39 86.01 -46.69 70.40
C LEU A 39 84.56 -46.72 69.89
N GLN A 40 83.66 -47.40 70.61
CA GLN A 40 82.22 -47.38 70.31
C GLN A 40 81.62 -45.98 70.47
N LEU A 41 82.05 -45.21 71.48
CA LEU A 41 81.60 -43.83 71.67
C LEU A 41 82.06 -42.93 70.52
N GLU A 42 83.27 -43.14 70.03
CA GLU A 42 83.85 -42.40 68.91
C GLU A 42 83.13 -42.71 67.59
N GLY A 43 82.86 -44.00 67.31
CA GLY A 43 82.02 -44.40 66.17
C GLY A 43 80.58 -43.89 66.25
N ASN A 44 79.99 -43.88 67.46
CA ASN A 44 78.66 -43.28 67.67
C ASN A 44 78.67 -41.76 67.46
N ASN A 45 79.73 -41.06 67.86
CA ASN A 45 79.88 -39.63 67.62
C ASN A 45 79.98 -39.31 66.12
N GLU A 46 80.66 -40.14 65.35
CA GLU A 46 80.76 -40.00 63.89
C GLU A 46 79.40 -40.21 63.21
N ILE A 47 78.65 -41.24 63.60
CA ILE A 47 77.27 -41.48 63.11
C ILE A 47 76.35 -40.30 63.48
N ILE A 48 76.45 -39.78 64.70
CA ILE A 48 75.67 -38.60 65.13
C ILE A 48 76.03 -37.37 64.28
N LEU A 49 77.30 -37.21 63.90
CA LEU A 49 77.74 -36.10 63.05
C LEU A 49 77.14 -36.21 61.64
N GLN A 50 77.22 -37.39 61.03
CA GLN A 50 76.62 -37.66 59.71
C GLN A 50 75.10 -37.48 59.71
N LEU A 51 74.41 -37.93 60.76
CA LEU A 51 72.96 -37.72 60.91
C LEU A 51 72.62 -36.24 61.06
N LYS A 52 73.41 -35.45 61.81
CA LYS A 52 73.21 -34.00 61.92
C LYS A 52 73.41 -33.29 60.59
N GLU A 53 74.39 -33.70 59.81
CA GLU A 53 74.63 -33.15 58.48
C GLU A 53 73.49 -33.49 57.52
N SER A 54 73.02 -34.74 57.52
CA SER A 54 71.87 -35.16 56.72
C SER A 54 70.57 -34.45 57.13
N ILE A 55 70.33 -34.24 58.44
CA ILE A 55 69.21 -33.44 58.93
C ILE A 55 69.30 -32.01 58.41
N LYS A 56 70.50 -31.40 58.48
CA LYS A 56 70.72 -30.03 57.99
C LYS A 56 70.48 -29.91 56.48
N GLU A 57 70.91 -30.89 55.69
CA GLU A 57 70.59 -30.94 54.25
C GLU A 57 69.08 -31.06 54.00
N LYS A 58 68.38 -31.89 54.79
CA LYS A 58 66.93 -32.03 54.69
C LYS A 58 66.18 -30.78 55.11
N GLU A 59 66.67 -30.06 56.12
CA GLU A 59 66.13 -28.76 56.53
C GLU A 59 66.27 -27.72 55.41
N ILE A 60 67.43 -27.68 54.73
CA ILE A 60 67.63 -26.81 53.55
C ILE A 60 66.65 -27.16 52.44
N GLN A 61 66.50 -28.46 52.10
CA GLN A 61 65.55 -28.90 51.07
C GLN A 61 64.09 -28.54 51.42
N ILE A 62 63.70 -28.66 52.69
CA ILE A 62 62.36 -28.28 53.15
C ILE A 62 62.16 -26.77 52.98
N GLU A 63 63.16 -25.95 53.30
CA GLU A 63 63.03 -24.50 53.19
C GLU A 63 62.98 -24.03 51.73
N GLU A 64 63.80 -24.62 50.84
CA GLU A 64 63.74 -24.41 49.39
C GLU A 64 62.37 -24.81 48.82
N LEU A 65 61.80 -25.94 49.26
CA LEU A 65 60.47 -26.37 48.84
C LEU A 65 59.36 -25.42 49.33
N LYS A 66 59.47 -24.89 50.56
CA LYS A 66 58.52 -23.87 51.04
C LYS A 66 58.61 -22.60 50.23
N GLU A 67 59.82 -22.13 49.91
CA GLU A 67 60.02 -20.92 49.10
C GLU A 67 59.42 -21.11 47.71
N ASN A 68 59.70 -22.24 47.05
CA ASN A 68 59.11 -22.58 45.76
C ASN A 68 57.57 -22.64 45.80
N LEU A 69 56.99 -23.28 46.82
CA LEU A 69 55.53 -23.34 46.99
C LEU A 69 54.90 -21.95 47.19
N THR A 70 55.58 -21.07 47.94
CA THR A 70 55.10 -19.69 48.12
C THR A 70 55.18 -18.88 46.82
N LYS A 71 56.22 -19.12 46.02
CA LYS A 71 56.38 -18.49 44.71
C LYS A 71 55.32 -18.97 43.72
N GLU A 72 55.12 -20.28 43.57
CA GLU A 72 54.07 -20.83 42.69
C GLU A 72 52.67 -20.34 43.08
N LYS A 73 52.37 -20.25 44.38
CA LYS A 73 51.08 -19.71 44.84
C LYS A 73 50.92 -18.23 44.47
N LYS A 74 52.00 -17.45 44.55
CA LYS A 74 52.00 -16.03 44.19
C LYS A 74 51.84 -15.86 42.67
N ASP A 75 52.62 -16.61 41.88
CA ASP A 75 52.56 -16.61 40.42
C ASP A 75 51.16 -17.00 39.94
N LEU A 76 50.53 -18.01 40.56
CA LEU A 76 49.16 -18.42 40.26
C LEU A 76 48.14 -17.34 40.65
N GLN A 77 48.30 -16.67 41.81
CA GLN A 77 47.43 -15.55 42.19
C GLN A 77 47.55 -14.37 41.23
N GLU A 78 48.75 -14.07 40.74
CA GLU A 78 49.01 -13.01 39.76
C GLU A 78 48.37 -13.36 38.42
N GLU A 79 48.52 -14.60 37.93
CA GLU A 79 47.86 -15.07 36.70
C GLU A 79 46.32 -14.98 36.78
N TYR A 80 45.72 -15.37 37.92
CA TYR A 80 44.27 -15.25 38.11
C TYR A 80 43.81 -13.79 38.25
N ALA A 81 44.63 -12.92 38.85
CA ALA A 81 44.32 -11.49 38.94
C ALA A 81 44.35 -10.84 37.55
N ASP A 82 45.33 -11.17 36.72
CA ASP A 82 45.44 -10.70 35.34
C ASP A 82 44.26 -11.18 34.50
N LYS A 83 43.91 -12.48 34.57
CA LYS A 83 42.73 -13.03 33.89
C LYS A 83 41.43 -12.35 34.34
N LEU A 84 41.28 -12.07 35.63
CA LEU A 84 40.11 -11.36 36.15
C LEU A 84 40.05 -9.92 35.65
N SER A 85 41.21 -9.24 35.55
CA SER A 85 41.31 -7.89 35.01
C SER A 85 40.89 -7.84 33.54
N VAL A 86 41.40 -8.76 32.71
CA VAL A 86 41.02 -8.87 31.29
C VAL A 86 39.51 -9.14 31.15
N LEU A 87 38.95 -10.06 31.93
CA LEU A 87 37.51 -10.34 31.92
C LEU A 87 36.66 -9.16 32.37
N MET A 88 37.14 -8.35 33.33
CA MET A 88 36.45 -7.11 33.73
C MET A 88 36.45 -6.07 32.61
N GLU A 89 37.57 -5.93 31.89
CA GLU A 89 37.66 -5.02 30.76
C GLU A 89 36.73 -5.46 29.61
N GLU A 90 36.76 -6.73 29.23
CA GLU A 90 35.85 -7.31 28.23
C GLU A 90 34.38 -7.13 28.63
N LYS A 91 34.04 -7.38 29.90
CA LYS A 91 32.68 -7.14 30.41
C LYS A 91 32.27 -5.67 30.25
N THR A 92 33.16 -4.74 30.58
CA THR A 92 32.88 -3.29 30.49
C THR A 92 32.66 -2.86 29.03
N GLN A 93 33.44 -3.42 28.10
CA GLN A 93 33.27 -3.18 26.66
C GLN A 93 31.93 -3.73 26.16
N LEU A 94 31.54 -4.93 26.59
CA LEU A 94 30.25 -5.53 26.22
C LEU A 94 29.06 -4.74 26.79
N GLU A 95 29.14 -4.25 28.03
CA GLU A 95 28.12 -3.39 28.62
C GLU A 95 27.98 -2.06 27.87
N THR A 96 29.11 -1.49 27.44
CA THR A 96 29.11 -0.25 26.64
C THR A 96 28.48 -0.48 25.25
N LEU A 97 28.84 -1.58 24.58
CA LEU A 97 28.26 -1.97 23.29
C LEU A 97 26.76 -2.24 23.41
N LEU A 98 26.32 -2.89 24.50
CA LEU A 98 24.91 -3.14 24.76
C LEU A 98 24.14 -1.81 24.91
N ALA A 99 24.65 -0.88 25.71
CA ALA A 99 24.04 0.44 25.90
C ALA A 99 23.97 1.24 24.59
N GLU A 100 25.01 1.17 23.75
CA GLU A 100 25.01 1.80 22.42
C GLU A 100 23.95 1.18 21.51
N LYS A 101 23.82 -0.16 21.51
CA LYS A 101 22.78 -0.85 20.74
C LYS A 101 21.38 -0.48 21.24
N GLU A 102 21.14 -0.48 22.55
CA GLU A 102 19.85 -0.08 23.13
C GLU A 102 19.46 1.34 22.69
N LYS A 103 20.41 2.28 22.72
CA LYS A 103 20.19 3.64 22.22
C LYS A 103 19.85 3.67 20.73
N MET A 104 20.61 2.96 19.89
CA MET A 104 20.31 2.88 18.44
C MET A 104 18.92 2.28 18.17
N TRP A 105 18.49 1.31 18.97
CA TRP A 105 17.16 0.72 18.86
C TRP A 105 16.07 1.73 19.22
N LEU A 106 16.28 2.51 20.29
CA LEU A 106 15.34 3.55 20.72
C LEU A 106 15.23 4.68 19.69
N ASP A 107 16.35 5.17 19.17
CA ASP A 107 16.39 6.21 18.13
C ASP A 107 15.63 5.75 16.87
N LYS A 108 15.81 4.48 16.46
CA LYS A 108 15.07 3.90 15.32
C LYS A 108 13.58 3.74 15.59
N ASP A 109 13.19 3.47 16.82
CA ASP A 109 11.78 3.36 17.20
C ASP A 109 11.11 4.74 17.15
N GLU A 110 11.80 5.77 17.64
CA GLU A 110 11.36 7.16 17.56
C GLU A 110 11.24 7.64 16.10
N GLU A 111 12.20 7.31 15.23
CA GLU A 111 12.11 7.62 13.80
C GLU A 111 10.89 6.98 13.12
N LYS A 112 10.57 5.71 13.47
CA LYS A 112 9.38 5.04 12.96
C LYS A 112 8.11 5.71 13.45
N GLU A 113 8.05 6.08 14.72
CA GLU A 113 6.89 6.77 15.31
C GLU A 113 6.65 8.12 14.62
N GLN A 114 7.72 8.90 14.40
CA GLN A 114 7.65 10.16 13.64
C GLN A 114 7.18 9.97 12.20
N PHE A 115 7.58 8.87 11.56
CA PHE A 115 7.10 8.54 10.22
C PHE A 115 5.62 8.17 10.22
N ILE A 116 5.16 7.40 11.21
CA ILE A 116 3.74 7.05 11.37
C ILE A 116 2.90 8.32 11.56
N ILE A 117 3.31 9.25 12.43
CA ILE A 117 2.60 10.51 12.66
C ILE A 117 2.42 11.29 11.35
N LYS A 118 3.47 11.42 10.53
CA LYS A 118 3.38 12.11 9.23
C LYS A 118 2.37 11.44 8.28
N LEU A 119 2.37 10.11 8.23
CA LEU A 119 1.40 9.38 7.41
C LEU A 119 -0.03 9.57 7.92
N GLU A 120 -0.23 9.61 9.24
CA GLU A 120 -1.55 9.85 9.83
C GLU A 120 -2.07 11.26 9.53
N GLU A 121 -1.21 12.28 9.54
CA GLU A 121 -1.55 13.64 9.13
C GLU A 121 -1.95 13.71 7.65
N GLU A 122 -1.19 13.08 6.75
CA GLU A 122 -1.52 12.99 5.32
C GLU A 122 -2.87 12.29 5.10
N ILE A 123 -3.09 11.15 5.76
CA ILE A 123 -4.38 10.43 5.74
C ILE A 123 -5.51 11.31 6.26
N GLY A 124 -5.26 12.10 7.30
CA GLY A 124 -6.21 13.09 7.82
C GLY A 124 -6.62 14.12 6.76
N GLY A 125 -5.63 14.69 6.06
CA GLY A 125 -5.87 15.63 4.96
C GLY A 125 -6.67 15.01 3.81
N TYR A 126 -6.37 13.77 3.42
CA TYR A 126 -7.14 13.06 2.41
C TYR A 126 -8.59 12.80 2.84
N LYS A 127 -8.83 12.44 4.10
CA LYS A 127 -10.19 12.26 4.65
C LYS A 127 -11.00 13.55 4.63
N GLU A 128 -10.38 14.69 4.94
CA GLU A 128 -11.06 15.99 4.89
C GLU A 128 -11.46 16.34 3.45
N ASN A 129 -10.58 16.09 2.48
CA ASN A 129 -10.87 16.30 1.06
C ASN A 129 -12.00 15.40 0.55
N ILE A 130 -12.02 14.12 0.96
CA ILE A 130 -13.12 13.20 0.65
C ILE A 130 -14.43 13.75 1.21
N THR A 131 -14.44 14.24 2.46
CA THR A 131 -15.63 14.82 3.08
C THR A 131 -16.14 16.05 2.33
N LYS A 132 -15.24 16.90 1.82
CA LYS A 132 -15.60 18.06 0.99
C LYS A 132 -16.22 17.62 -0.34
N LEU A 133 -15.65 16.62 -1.00
CA LEU A 133 -16.20 16.06 -2.25
C LEU A 133 -17.57 15.41 -2.03
N ASP A 134 -17.75 14.67 -0.94
CA ASP A 134 -19.04 14.06 -0.61
C ASP A 134 -20.14 15.12 -0.42
N ASN A 135 -19.82 16.22 0.27
CA ASN A 135 -20.75 17.34 0.42
C ASN A 135 -21.08 18.00 -0.94
N GLN A 136 -20.11 18.16 -1.83
CA GLN A 136 -20.36 18.66 -3.19
C GLN A 136 -21.26 17.71 -3.99
N ILE A 137 -21.05 16.40 -3.87
CA ILE A 137 -21.89 15.39 -4.52
C ILE A 137 -23.33 15.47 -4.00
N ILE A 138 -23.53 15.68 -2.69
CA ILE A 138 -24.85 15.86 -2.09
C ILE A 138 -25.54 17.08 -2.71
N ASN A 139 -24.87 18.24 -2.73
CA ASN A 139 -25.43 19.46 -3.32
C ASN A 139 -25.80 19.28 -4.80
N LEU A 140 -24.90 18.69 -5.59
CA LEU A 140 -25.16 18.41 -7.01
C LEU A 140 -26.35 17.46 -7.21
N LYS A 141 -26.52 16.46 -6.33
CA LYS A 141 -27.69 15.57 -6.38
C LYS A 141 -29.00 16.32 -6.10
N GLU A 142 -28.98 17.27 -5.18
CA GLU A 142 -30.14 18.12 -4.90
C GLU A 142 -30.47 19.03 -6.09
N GLU A 143 -29.47 19.67 -6.69
CA GLU A 143 -29.66 20.49 -7.91
C GLU A 143 -30.24 19.66 -9.07
N VAL A 144 -29.70 18.46 -9.31
CA VAL A 144 -30.24 17.55 -10.33
C VAL A 144 -31.70 17.16 -10.04
N ALA A 145 -32.05 16.94 -8.77
CA ALA A 145 -33.43 16.63 -8.38
C ALA A 145 -34.37 17.82 -8.64
N GLN A 146 -33.94 19.05 -8.35
CA GLN A 146 -34.69 20.27 -8.65
C GLN A 146 -34.91 20.44 -10.16
N LEU A 147 -33.83 20.37 -10.95
CA LEU A 147 -33.89 20.47 -12.42
C LEU A 147 -34.79 19.41 -13.04
N LYS A 148 -34.79 18.19 -12.48
CA LYS A 148 -35.69 17.12 -12.94
C LYS A 148 -37.15 17.46 -12.71
N ASN A 149 -37.47 18.10 -11.58
CA ASN A 149 -38.83 18.52 -11.26
C ASN A 149 -39.28 19.70 -12.15
N GLU A 150 -38.38 20.67 -12.37
CA GLU A 150 -38.63 21.79 -13.29
C GLU A 150 -38.89 21.31 -14.72
N LYS A 151 -38.05 20.38 -15.21
CA LYS A 151 -38.25 19.76 -16.53
C LYS A 151 -39.63 19.10 -16.64
N LYS A 152 -40.04 18.35 -15.62
CA LYS A 152 -41.36 17.71 -15.61
C LYS A 152 -42.50 18.73 -15.68
N ASN A 153 -42.41 19.82 -14.90
CA ASN A 153 -43.41 20.89 -14.93
C ASN A 153 -43.49 21.55 -16.32
N LEU A 154 -42.34 21.81 -16.95
CA LEU A 154 -42.26 22.33 -18.31
C LEU A 154 -42.90 21.37 -19.32
N GLU A 155 -42.60 20.07 -19.25
CA GLU A 155 -43.21 19.05 -20.12
C GLU A 155 -44.74 19.02 -19.97
N GLU A 156 -45.26 19.13 -18.75
CA GLU A 156 -46.70 19.23 -18.48
C GLU A 156 -47.32 20.52 -19.07
N GLU A 157 -46.62 21.65 -18.98
CA GLU A 157 -47.07 22.91 -19.58
C GLU A 157 -47.09 22.83 -21.12
N TYR A 158 -46.04 22.29 -21.73
CA TYR A 158 -45.96 22.08 -23.17
C TYR A 158 -47.06 21.14 -23.67
N ALA A 159 -47.33 20.04 -22.96
CA ALA A 159 -48.42 19.12 -23.31
C ALA A 159 -49.79 19.83 -23.29
N LYS A 160 -50.04 20.70 -22.30
CA LYS A 160 -51.27 21.51 -22.23
C LYS A 160 -51.37 22.48 -23.40
N LYS A 161 -50.31 23.23 -23.71
CA LYS A 161 -50.30 24.16 -24.86
C LYS A 161 -50.52 23.43 -26.18
N LEU A 162 -49.90 22.26 -26.36
CA LEU A 162 -50.07 21.45 -27.55
C LEU A 162 -51.52 20.97 -27.71
N SER A 163 -52.18 20.57 -26.61
CA SER A 163 -53.59 20.19 -26.60
C SER A 163 -54.50 21.34 -27.09
N VAL A 164 -54.29 22.55 -26.57
CA VAL A 164 -55.06 23.73 -26.97
C VAL A 164 -54.85 24.03 -28.46
N LEU A 165 -53.60 24.03 -28.94
CA LEU A 165 -53.29 24.22 -30.36
C LEU A 165 -53.94 23.15 -31.25
N THR A 166 -53.97 21.89 -30.82
CA THR A 166 -54.65 20.83 -31.58
C THR A 166 -56.16 21.05 -31.64
N GLU A 167 -56.79 21.48 -30.55
CA GLU A 167 -58.23 21.81 -30.55
C GLU A 167 -58.54 23.00 -31.48
N GLU A 168 -57.73 24.06 -31.44
CA GLU A 168 -57.87 25.21 -32.34
C GLU A 168 -57.67 24.82 -33.80
N LYS A 169 -56.66 23.98 -34.09
CA LYS A 169 -56.42 23.47 -35.44
C LYS A 169 -57.61 22.68 -35.98
N ILE A 170 -58.25 21.86 -35.13
CA ILE A 170 -59.47 21.11 -35.51
C ILE A 170 -60.61 22.08 -35.83
N LYS A 171 -60.84 23.11 -34.99
CA LYS A 171 -61.88 24.13 -35.21
C LYS A 171 -61.65 24.92 -36.50
N LEU A 172 -60.40 25.30 -36.78
CA LEU A 172 -60.06 25.98 -38.04
C LEU A 172 -60.27 25.07 -39.25
N GLY A 173 -59.91 23.78 -39.13
CA GLY A 173 -60.15 22.79 -40.17
C GLY A 173 -61.63 22.61 -40.51
N SER A 174 -62.51 22.55 -39.49
CA SER A 174 -63.96 22.45 -39.72
C SER A 174 -64.53 23.71 -40.36
N LEU A 175 -64.11 24.90 -39.91
CA LEU A 175 -64.52 26.17 -40.52
C LEU A 175 -64.06 26.27 -41.98
N LEU A 176 -62.85 25.82 -42.29
CA LEU A 176 -62.33 25.84 -43.66
C LEU A 176 -63.16 24.92 -44.57
N ALA A 177 -63.50 23.71 -44.11
CA ALA A 177 -64.36 22.79 -44.84
C ALA A 177 -65.77 23.35 -45.09
N GLU A 178 -66.37 24.02 -44.08
CA GLU A 178 -67.65 24.71 -44.24
C GLU A 178 -67.58 25.83 -45.29
N LYS A 179 -66.47 26.60 -45.30
CA LYS A 179 -66.26 27.68 -46.28
C LYS A 179 -66.03 27.15 -47.70
N GLU A 180 -65.28 26.07 -47.85
CA GLU A 180 -65.09 25.41 -49.15
C GLU A 180 -66.43 24.91 -49.72
N GLU A 181 -67.28 24.32 -48.89
CA GLU A 181 -68.58 23.85 -49.34
C GLU A 181 -69.51 25.00 -49.73
N ALA A 182 -69.53 26.08 -48.93
CA ALA A 182 -70.28 27.29 -49.28
C ALA A 182 -69.79 27.91 -50.60
N MET A 183 -68.49 27.91 -50.85
CA MET A 183 -67.90 28.44 -52.08
C MET A 183 -68.33 27.64 -53.32
N LYS A 184 -68.36 26.30 -53.24
CA LYS A 184 -68.90 25.45 -54.31
C LYS A 184 -70.37 25.75 -54.62
N ILE A 185 -71.18 25.98 -53.59
CA ILE A 185 -72.60 26.32 -53.76
C ILE A 185 -72.73 27.66 -54.51
N ILE A 186 -71.96 28.67 -54.11
CA ILE A 186 -71.96 29.99 -54.76
C ILE A 186 -71.49 29.88 -56.21
N GLU A 187 -70.45 29.09 -56.48
CA GLU A 187 -69.91 28.90 -57.83
C GLU A 187 -70.93 28.23 -58.76
N LYS A 188 -71.66 27.24 -58.25
CA LYS A 188 -72.80 26.63 -58.97
C LYS A 188 -73.92 27.63 -59.22
N GLN A 189 -74.31 28.42 -58.21
CA GLN A 189 -75.34 29.46 -58.36
C GLN A 189 -74.93 30.52 -59.39
N LYS A 190 -73.63 30.87 -59.43
CA LYS A 190 -73.07 31.78 -60.43
C LYS A 190 -73.21 31.20 -61.84
N GLU A 191 -72.81 29.96 -62.08
CA GLU A 191 -72.98 29.30 -63.39
C GLU A 191 -74.45 29.26 -63.84
N GLU A 192 -75.37 28.92 -62.92
CA GLU A 192 -76.81 28.93 -63.19
C GLU A 192 -77.30 30.34 -63.58
N SER A 193 -76.84 31.38 -62.88
CA SER A 193 -77.18 32.77 -63.19
C SER A 193 -76.61 33.24 -64.54
N GLU A 194 -75.39 32.83 -64.89
CA GLU A 194 -74.76 33.12 -66.18
C GLU A 194 -75.53 32.45 -67.33
N GLN A 195 -75.98 31.20 -67.16
CA GLN A 195 -76.85 30.54 -68.15
C GLN A 195 -78.18 31.27 -68.34
N VAL A 196 -78.82 31.73 -67.26
CA VAL A 196 -80.06 32.51 -67.34
C VAL A 196 -79.83 33.82 -68.10
N VAL A 197 -78.72 34.52 -67.83
CA VAL A 197 -78.35 35.74 -68.56
C VAL A 197 -78.14 35.46 -70.05
N LEU A 198 -77.44 34.38 -70.40
CA LEU A 198 -77.28 33.96 -71.80
C LEU A 198 -78.63 33.70 -72.48
N SER A 199 -79.53 32.94 -71.85
CA SER A 199 -80.87 32.69 -72.41
C SER A 199 -81.68 33.98 -72.58
N LYS A 200 -81.59 34.91 -71.62
CA LYS A 200 -82.29 36.20 -71.69
C LYS A 200 -81.72 37.07 -72.80
N ASN A 201 -80.40 37.07 -73.00
CA ASN A 201 -79.76 37.79 -74.09
C ASN A 201 -80.17 37.23 -75.46
N GLU A 202 -80.36 35.91 -75.56
CA GLU A 202 -80.87 35.26 -76.76
C GLU A 202 -82.31 35.71 -77.08
N VAL A 203 -83.18 35.72 -76.06
CA VAL A 203 -84.54 36.26 -76.17
C VAL A 203 -84.53 37.77 -76.51
N ILE A 204 -83.60 38.55 -75.95
CA ILE A 204 -83.44 39.97 -76.28
C ILE A 204 -83.02 40.16 -77.73
N LEU A 205 -82.15 39.30 -78.27
CA LEU A 205 -81.77 39.34 -79.69
C LEU A 205 -82.96 39.04 -80.59
N GLU A 206 -83.75 38.03 -80.26
CA GLU A 206 -84.97 37.69 -80.99
C GLU A 206 -86.02 38.81 -80.91
N LEU A 207 -86.21 39.39 -79.72
CA LEU A 207 -87.06 40.56 -79.54
C LEU A 207 -86.52 41.80 -80.26
N ARG A 208 -85.20 41.99 -80.38
CA ARG A 208 -84.59 43.08 -81.14
C ARG A 208 -84.78 42.92 -82.63
N GLU A 209 -84.67 41.71 -83.16
CA GLU A 209 -84.96 41.45 -84.58
C GLU A 209 -86.46 41.66 -84.86
N ASN A 210 -87.33 41.19 -83.96
CA ASN A 210 -88.76 41.48 -84.02
C ASN A 210 -89.05 42.99 -83.87
N LEU A 211 -88.30 43.71 -83.02
CA LEU A 211 -88.40 45.15 -82.86
C LEU A 211 -87.92 45.86 -84.12
N LYS A 212 -86.82 45.46 -84.77
CA LYS A 212 -86.40 46.02 -86.06
C LYS A 212 -87.43 45.79 -87.15
N GLU A 213 -88.05 44.61 -87.18
CA GLU A 213 -89.16 44.28 -88.09
C GLU A 213 -90.36 45.21 -87.82
N LYS A 214 -90.67 45.46 -86.53
CA LYS A 214 -91.73 46.37 -86.10
C LYS A 214 -91.37 47.84 -86.30
N GLU A 215 -90.13 48.25 -86.10
CA GLU A 215 -89.58 49.59 -86.35
C GLU A 215 -89.58 49.89 -87.83
N LYS A 216 -89.33 48.91 -88.70
CA LYS A 216 -89.51 49.03 -90.15
C LYS A 216 -90.99 49.21 -90.53
N GLN A 217 -91.89 48.46 -89.87
CA GLN A 217 -93.35 48.65 -90.00
C GLN A 217 -93.82 50.00 -89.43
N ILE A 218 -93.15 50.49 -88.38
CA ILE A 218 -93.40 51.79 -87.77
C ILE A 218 -92.79 52.91 -88.62
N GLU A 219 -91.62 52.79 -89.26
CA GLU A 219 -91.09 53.73 -90.24
C GLU A 219 -92.05 53.87 -91.43
N GLU A 220 -92.66 52.76 -91.87
CA GLU A 220 -93.74 52.76 -92.86
C GLU A 220 -95.03 53.44 -92.36
N LEU A 221 -95.29 53.44 -91.05
CA LEU A 221 -96.48 54.05 -90.42
C LEU A 221 -96.22 55.48 -89.88
N GLU A 222 -95.00 55.84 -89.54
CA GLU A 222 -94.54 57.17 -89.07
C GLU A 222 -94.30 58.11 -90.25
N ALA A 223 -94.18 57.56 -91.46
CA ALA A 223 -94.54 58.27 -92.70
C ALA A 223 -96.01 58.78 -92.70
N SER A 224 -96.83 58.39 -91.71
CA SER A 224 -98.23 58.79 -91.56
C SER A 224 -98.66 59.27 -90.15
N LEU A 225 -97.96 60.28 -89.59
CA LEU A 225 -98.42 61.21 -88.53
C LEU A 225 -98.06 60.90 -87.03
N PRO A 226 -98.12 61.90 -86.11
CA PRO A 226 -97.18 62.09 -84.99
C PRO A 226 -97.73 61.89 -83.55
N LYS A 227 -96.76 61.86 -82.60
CA LYS A 227 -96.70 62.37 -81.20
C LYS A 227 -97.21 61.55 -79.98
N GLU A 228 -96.34 61.58 -78.94
CA GLU A 228 -96.55 61.60 -77.46
C GLU A 228 -97.14 60.32 -76.80
N GLU A 229 -96.85 59.87 -75.56
CA GLU A 229 -96.34 60.48 -74.33
C GLU A 229 -95.85 59.39 -73.31
N LYS A 230 -95.24 59.88 -72.21
CA LYS A 230 -94.90 59.30 -70.88
C LYS A 230 -95.57 58.00 -70.40
N ASP A 231 -94.78 57.13 -69.73
CA ASP A 231 -95.12 56.45 -68.45
C ASP A 231 -94.08 55.37 -68.02
N LEU A 232 -92.79 55.74 -67.85
CA LEU A 232 -91.76 54.78 -67.37
C LEU A 232 -90.99 55.25 -66.12
N GLU A 233 -91.22 56.47 -65.62
CA GLU A 233 -90.34 57.10 -64.63
C GLU A 233 -90.51 56.59 -63.18
N GLY A 234 -91.64 55.97 -62.84
CA GLY A 234 -91.93 55.49 -61.47
C GLY A 234 -91.30 54.15 -61.08
N GLU A 235 -91.22 53.21 -62.02
CA GLU A 235 -90.75 51.83 -61.73
C GLU A 235 -89.22 51.75 -61.69
N TYR A 236 -88.52 52.54 -62.53
CA TYR A 236 -87.06 52.65 -62.48
C TYR A 236 -86.56 53.37 -61.23
N ALA A 237 -87.32 54.33 -60.69
CA ALA A 237 -86.93 55.06 -59.48
C ALA A 237 -86.89 54.16 -58.24
N VAL A 238 -87.85 53.24 -58.10
CA VAL A 238 -87.90 52.27 -56.98
C VAL A 238 -86.78 51.24 -57.09
N LYS A 239 -86.55 50.71 -58.29
CA LYS A 239 -85.48 49.72 -58.53
C LYS A 239 -84.09 50.32 -58.34
N LEU A 240 -83.93 51.60 -58.67
CA LEU A 240 -82.71 52.35 -58.44
C LEU A 240 -82.46 52.56 -56.93
N SER A 241 -83.50 52.81 -56.12
CA SER A 241 -83.30 52.97 -54.67
C SER A 241 -82.98 51.65 -53.97
N GLU A 242 -83.62 50.55 -54.38
CA GLU A 242 -83.30 49.20 -53.87
C GLU A 242 -81.84 48.79 -54.20
N LEU A 243 -81.40 49.02 -55.44
CA LEU A 243 -80.02 48.78 -55.87
C LEU A 243 -79.01 49.67 -55.12
N MET A 244 -79.37 50.92 -54.81
CA MET A 244 -78.51 51.80 -54.03
C MET A 244 -78.37 51.32 -52.58
N GLU A 245 -79.43 50.80 -51.96
CA GLU A 245 -79.38 50.27 -50.60
C GLU A 245 -78.57 48.96 -50.52
N GLU A 246 -78.73 48.08 -51.51
CA GLU A 246 -77.97 46.83 -51.59
C GLU A 246 -76.48 47.09 -51.84
N LYS A 247 -76.16 48.04 -52.72
CA LYS A 247 -74.79 48.52 -52.95
C LYS A 247 -74.16 49.05 -51.66
N ALA A 248 -74.89 49.85 -50.89
CA ALA A 248 -74.40 50.40 -49.62
C ALA A 248 -74.11 49.30 -48.58
N LYS A 249 -74.93 48.24 -48.53
CA LYS A 249 -74.68 47.07 -47.66
C LYS A 249 -73.43 46.29 -48.08
N LEU A 250 -73.24 46.08 -49.38
CA LEU A 250 -72.06 45.42 -49.91
C LEU A 250 -70.78 46.23 -49.68
N GLU A 251 -70.82 47.55 -49.85
CA GLU A 251 -69.69 48.45 -49.55
C GLU A 251 -69.31 48.41 -48.06
N ALA A 252 -70.29 48.33 -47.15
CA ALA A 252 -70.04 48.19 -45.72
C ALA A 252 -69.39 46.83 -45.35
N GLN A 253 -69.85 45.74 -45.96
CA GLN A 253 -69.27 44.39 -45.77
C GLN A 253 -67.85 44.29 -46.34
N LEU A 254 -67.61 44.91 -47.50
CA LEU A 254 -66.27 44.99 -48.10
C LEU A 254 -65.31 45.72 -47.15
N LYS A 255 -65.73 46.87 -46.62
CA LYS A 255 -64.93 47.66 -45.69
C LYS A 255 -64.59 46.87 -44.41
N SER A 256 -65.57 46.19 -43.82
CA SER A 256 -65.35 45.33 -42.65
C SER A 256 -64.38 44.18 -42.92
N SER A 257 -64.44 43.57 -44.11
CA SER A 257 -63.53 42.48 -44.49
C SER A 257 -62.11 42.98 -44.73
N GLN A 258 -61.96 44.18 -45.28
CA GLN A 258 -60.66 44.85 -45.48
C GLN A 258 -59.99 45.21 -44.15
N ASP A 259 -60.75 45.71 -43.18
CA ASP A 259 -60.22 46.05 -41.86
C ASP A 259 -59.74 44.78 -41.12
N LEU A 260 -60.49 43.67 -41.22
CA LEU A 260 -60.09 42.36 -40.70
C LEU A 260 -58.83 41.81 -41.38
N LEU A 261 -58.69 42.00 -42.69
CA LEU A 261 -57.50 41.58 -43.43
C LEU A 261 -56.24 42.30 -42.93
N SER A 262 -56.35 43.63 -42.77
CA SER A 262 -55.25 44.45 -42.23
C SER A 262 -54.84 44.03 -40.82
N GLU A 263 -55.81 43.68 -39.97
CA GLU A 263 -55.54 43.18 -38.62
C GLU A 263 -54.80 41.83 -38.62
N LYS A 264 -55.14 40.94 -39.58
CA LYS A 264 -54.44 39.66 -39.77
C LYS A 264 -53.04 39.84 -40.35
N GLU A 265 -52.84 40.75 -41.29
CA GLU A 265 -51.52 41.08 -41.84
C GLU A 265 -50.57 41.59 -40.75
N ASN A 266 -51.07 42.45 -39.86
CA ASN A 266 -50.29 42.93 -38.71
C ASN A 266 -49.93 41.79 -37.73
N ALA A 267 -50.85 40.85 -37.49
CA ALA A 267 -50.57 39.70 -36.64
C ALA A 267 -49.52 38.75 -37.27
N ILE A 268 -49.57 38.53 -38.58
CA ILE A 268 -48.58 37.73 -39.30
C ILE A 268 -47.19 38.38 -39.21
N ALA A 269 -47.10 39.69 -39.42
CA ALA A 269 -45.84 40.42 -39.29
C ALA A 269 -45.23 40.30 -37.88
N LEU A 270 -46.07 40.33 -36.83
CA LEU A 270 -45.62 40.14 -35.46
C LEU A 270 -45.08 38.71 -35.22
N PHE A 271 -45.74 37.70 -35.76
CA PHE A 271 -45.28 36.31 -35.66
C PHE A 271 -44.00 36.06 -36.44
N GLU A 272 -43.84 36.67 -37.60
CA GLU A 272 -42.59 36.61 -38.38
C GLU A 272 -41.43 37.24 -37.62
N GLN A 273 -41.65 38.38 -36.96
CA GLN A 273 -40.65 38.99 -36.09
C GLN A 273 -40.26 38.08 -34.93
N GLN A 274 -41.23 37.51 -34.21
CA GLN A 274 -40.96 36.60 -33.10
C GLN A 274 -40.21 35.35 -33.55
N LYS A 275 -40.58 34.79 -34.71
CA LYS A 275 -39.88 33.66 -35.31
C LYS A 275 -38.41 33.98 -35.57
N GLY A 276 -38.11 35.16 -36.12
CA GLY A 276 -36.74 35.61 -36.34
C GLY A 276 -35.92 35.74 -35.04
N GLU A 277 -36.53 36.23 -33.96
CA GLU A 277 -35.88 36.28 -32.64
C GLU A 277 -35.58 34.87 -32.08
N PHE A 278 -36.51 33.92 -32.24
CA PHE A 278 -36.25 32.53 -31.86
C PHE A 278 -35.15 31.88 -32.69
N GLU A 279 -35.15 32.08 -34.00
CA GLU A 279 -34.08 31.58 -34.89
C GLU A 279 -32.71 32.12 -34.49
N LYS A 280 -32.63 33.41 -34.13
CA LYS A 280 -31.39 34.02 -33.63
C LYS A 280 -30.93 33.38 -32.30
N ASN A 281 -31.85 33.20 -31.35
CA ASN A 281 -31.53 32.56 -30.07
C ASN A 281 -31.08 31.11 -30.25
N ILE A 282 -31.67 30.37 -31.18
CA ILE A 282 -31.24 29.01 -31.52
C ILE A 282 -29.82 29.03 -32.08
N ALA A 283 -29.52 29.91 -33.04
CA ALA A 283 -28.18 30.04 -33.62
C ALA A 283 -27.11 30.41 -32.58
N GLU A 284 -27.44 31.29 -31.63
CA GLU A 284 -26.53 31.62 -30.52
C GLU A 284 -26.27 30.41 -29.62
N LYS A 285 -27.31 29.62 -29.31
CA LYS A 285 -27.14 28.39 -28.53
C LYS A 285 -26.33 27.33 -29.27
N ASP A 286 -26.56 27.13 -30.56
CA ASP A 286 -25.79 26.19 -31.37
C ASP A 286 -24.29 26.54 -31.37
N LYS A 287 -23.95 27.83 -31.47
CA LYS A 287 -22.58 28.29 -31.35
C LYS A 287 -21.97 27.94 -29.98
N THR A 288 -22.71 28.16 -28.89
CA THR A 288 -22.21 27.79 -27.55
C THR A 288 -22.05 26.28 -27.36
N ILE A 289 -22.92 25.47 -27.97
CA ILE A 289 -22.80 24.01 -27.96
C ILE A 289 -21.52 23.58 -28.71
N GLU A 290 -21.22 24.22 -29.83
CA GLU A 290 -20.01 23.97 -30.61
C GLU A 290 -18.75 24.31 -29.81
N ASP A 291 -18.71 25.49 -29.16
CA ASP A 291 -17.61 25.90 -28.28
C ASP A 291 -17.40 24.90 -27.12
N LEU A 292 -18.48 24.47 -26.48
CA LEU A 292 -18.42 23.44 -25.42
C LEU A 292 -17.93 22.10 -25.96
N SER A 293 -18.33 21.70 -27.17
CA SER A 293 -17.87 20.45 -27.78
C SER A 293 -16.37 20.47 -28.08
N ILE A 294 -15.81 21.62 -28.44
CA ILE A 294 -14.36 21.78 -28.62
C ILE A 294 -13.63 21.61 -27.28
N ASN A 295 -14.11 22.27 -26.23
CA ASN A 295 -13.51 22.18 -24.89
C ASN A 295 -13.53 20.74 -24.34
N ILE A 296 -14.63 20.01 -24.55
CA ILE A 296 -14.73 18.60 -24.13
C ILE A 296 -13.66 17.75 -24.83
N LYS A 297 -13.48 17.91 -26.14
CA LYS A 297 -12.44 17.19 -26.90
C LYS A 297 -11.04 17.52 -26.40
N GLU A 298 -10.79 18.77 -26.03
CA GLU A 298 -9.50 19.19 -25.49
C GLU A 298 -9.22 18.53 -24.13
N TYR A 299 -10.20 18.52 -23.22
CA TYR A 299 -10.07 17.83 -21.94
C TYR A 299 -9.90 16.31 -22.09
N GLU A 300 -10.61 15.67 -23.02
CA GLU A 300 -10.40 14.25 -23.35
C GLU A 300 -8.95 13.98 -23.79
N GLY A 301 -8.36 14.88 -24.58
CA GLY A 301 -6.95 14.83 -24.96
C GLY A 301 -6.02 14.88 -23.75
N GLN A 302 -6.24 15.84 -22.84
CA GLN A 302 -5.45 15.98 -21.62
C GLN A 302 -5.54 14.75 -20.71
N ILE A 303 -6.75 14.19 -20.55
CA ILE A 303 -6.98 12.97 -19.76
C ILE A 303 -6.22 11.78 -20.35
N ASN A 304 -6.24 11.63 -21.68
CA ASN A 304 -5.53 10.53 -22.35
C ASN A 304 -4.01 10.65 -22.17
N GLU A 305 -3.45 11.87 -22.22
CA GLU A 305 -2.03 12.10 -21.97
C GLU A 305 -1.64 11.80 -20.52
N LEU A 306 -2.44 12.25 -19.54
CA LEU A 306 -2.21 11.93 -18.13
C LEU A 306 -2.24 10.42 -17.86
N ARG A 307 -3.18 9.69 -18.48
CA ARG A 307 -3.24 8.22 -18.40
C ARG A 307 -1.96 7.57 -18.94
N LYS A 308 -1.45 8.06 -20.07
CA LYS A 308 -0.20 7.55 -20.65
C LYS A 308 1.00 7.77 -19.73
N GLN A 309 1.09 8.93 -19.09
CA GLN A 309 2.14 9.24 -18.11
C GLN A 309 2.07 8.35 -16.87
N LEU A 310 0.87 8.05 -16.36
CA LEU A 310 0.67 7.14 -15.23
C LEU A 310 1.20 5.73 -15.55
N VAL A 311 0.83 5.17 -16.71
CA VAL A 311 1.30 3.84 -17.15
C VAL A 311 2.82 3.79 -17.28
N GLN A 312 3.43 4.87 -17.79
CA GLN A 312 4.88 4.96 -17.90
C GLN A 312 5.55 4.96 -16.52
N LYS A 313 5.02 5.75 -15.58
CA LYS A 313 5.55 5.88 -14.22
C LYS A 313 5.40 4.60 -13.40
N GLU A 314 4.32 3.83 -13.62
CA GLU A 314 4.16 2.50 -13.02
C GLU A 314 5.23 1.53 -13.51
N LYS A 315 5.48 1.49 -14.83
CA LYS A 315 6.54 0.64 -15.41
C LYS A 315 7.92 1.01 -14.89
N GLU A 316 8.22 2.30 -14.76
CA GLU A 316 9.51 2.76 -14.21
C GLU A 316 9.70 2.30 -12.76
N LYS A 317 8.67 2.41 -11.92
CA LYS A 317 8.72 1.92 -10.53
C LYS A 317 8.83 0.40 -10.43
N GLU A 318 8.19 -0.32 -11.34
CA GLU A 318 8.27 -1.78 -11.40
C GLU A 318 9.70 -2.22 -11.74
N ILE A 319 10.34 -1.59 -12.73
CA ILE A 319 11.74 -1.84 -13.07
C ILE A 319 12.66 -1.51 -11.88
N GLU A 320 12.47 -0.36 -11.23
CA GLU A 320 13.26 0.04 -10.06
C GLU A 320 13.14 -0.98 -8.89
N CYS A 321 11.94 -1.53 -8.69
CA CYS A 321 11.69 -2.53 -7.66
C CYS A 321 12.39 -3.87 -8.00
N VAL A 322 12.33 -4.30 -9.26
CA VAL A 322 13.00 -5.51 -9.74
C VAL A 322 14.53 -5.38 -9.61
N ASP A 323 15.10 -4.22 -9.94
CA ASP A 323 16.54 -3.97 -9.81
C ASP A 323 16.99 -4.02 -8.35
N LYS A 324 16.24 -3.37 -7.44
CA LYS A 324 16.51 -3.43 -5.99
C LYS A 324 16.39 -4.85 -5.44
N LEU A 325 15.39 -5.62 -5.90
CA LEU A 325 15.21 -7.01 -5.50
C LEU A 325 16.41 -7.87 -5.94
N SER A 326 16.91 -7.67 -7.16
CA SER A 326 18.09 -8.37 -7.67
C SER A 326 19.33 -8.11 -6.81
N LEU A 327 19.56 -6.85 -6.43
CA LEU A 327 20.69 -6.48 -5.58
C LEU A 327 20.59 -7.13 -4.19
N VAL A 328 19.41 -7.10 -3.58
CA VAL A 328 19.18 -7.71 -2.26
C VAL A 328 19.33 -9.23 -2.32
N MET A 329 18.93 -9.89 -3.41
CA MET A 329 19.12 -11.32 -3.60
C MET A 329 20.61 -11.68 -3.74
N GLU A 330 21.39 -10.85 -4.44
CA GLU A 330 22.84 -11.07 -4.58
C GLU A 330 23.57 -10.89 -3.23
N GLU A 331 23.24 -9.84 -2.46
CA GLU A 331 23.79 -9.63 -1.12
C GLU A 331 23.41 -10.75 -0.16
N LYS A 332 22.14 -11.19 -0.18
CA LYS A 332 21.69 -12.34 0.61
C LYS A 332 22.50 -13.60 0.28
N SER A 333 22.73 -13.89 -1.01
CA SER A 333 23.52 -15.04 -1.43
C SER A 333 24.97 -14.98 -0.92
N LYS A 334 25.57 -13.77 -0.88
CA LYS A 334 26.92 -13.58 -0.33
C LYS A 334 26.96 -13.84 1.18
N LEU A 335 25.97 -13.32 1.91
CA LEU A 335 25.85 -13.53 3.37
C LEU A 335 25.58 -15.00 3.72
N GLU A 336 24.77 -15.71 2.94
CA GLU A 336 24.51 -17.14 3.13
C GLU A 336 25.78 -17.98 2.92
N ALA A 337 26.61 -17.63 1.94
CA ALA A 337 27.91 -18.27 1.72
C ALA A 337 28.90 -17.99 2.87
N GLU A 338 28.99 -16.74 3.33
CA GLU A 338 29.84 -16.34 4.45
C GLU A 338 29.40 -17.01 5.77
N LEU A 339 28.09 -17.10 6.01
CA LEU A 339 27.51 -17.81 7.16
C LEU A 339 27.83 -19.31 7.11
N ALA A 340 27.73 -19.95 5.94
CA ALA A 340 28.08 -21.35 5.77
C ALA A 340 29.57 -21.60 6.08
N GLU A 341 30.46 -20.71 5.63
CA GLU A 341 31.89 -20.76 5.91
C GLU A 341 32.20 -20.58 7.41
N ILE A 342 31.52 -19.63 8.08
CA ILE A 342 31.66 -19.43 9.53
C ILE A 342 31.16 -20.65 10.29
N ILE A 343 30.03 -21.25 9.92
CA ILE A 343 29.50 -22.48 10.56
C ILE A 343 30.49 -23.63 10.39
N GLU A 344 31.11 -23.78 9.22
CA GLU A 344 32.13 -24.80 9.00
C GLU A 344 33.38 -24.60 9.88
N LYS A 345 33.83 -23.34 9.99
CA LYS A 345 34.98 -22.95 10.83
C LYS A 345 34.69 -23.02 12.33
N THR A 346 33.44 -22.79 12.75
CA THR A 346 33.01 -22.74 14.16
C THR A 346 32.38 -24.04 14.66
N LYS A 347 32.28 -25.08 13.82
CA LYS A 347 31.86 -26.42 14.27
C LYS A 347 32.71 -26.84 15.47
N PRO A 348 32.11 -26.97 16.67
CA PRO A 348 32.87 -27.30 17.86
C PRO A 348 33.57 -28.63 17.65
N ASN A 349 34.89 -28.63 17.82
CA ASN A 349 35.72 -29.81 17.61
C ASN A 349 35.62 -30.80 18.78
N TYR A 350 34.46 -30.87 19.42
CA TYR A 350 34.22 -31.71 20.58
C TYR A 350 32.91 -32.47 20.45
N TYR A 351 32.92 -33.69 20.98
CA TYR A 351 31.76 -34.55 21.10
C TYR A 351 31.39 -34.72 22.57
N GLU A 352 30.11 -34.58 22.88
CA GLU A 352 29.58 -34.87 24.20
C GLU A 352 29.16 -36.35 24.27
N VAL A 353 29.80 -37.10 25.16
CA VAL A 353 29.59 -38.52 25.38
C VAL A 353 28.14 -38.78 25.78
N LYS A 354 27.48 -39.73 25.10
CA LYS A 354 26.12 -40.14 25.40
C LYS A 354 26.14 -41.47 26.16
N LYS A 355 25.04 -41.76 26.88
CA LYS A 355 24.89 -43.02 27.60
C LYS A 355 24.99 -44.23 26.65
N GLY A 356 25.94 -45.12 26.91
CA GLY A 356 26.21 -46.31 26.09
C GLY A 356 27.29 -46.14 25.02
N ASP A 357 27.89 -44.96 24.93
CA ASP A 357 29.07 -44.72 24.09
C ASP A 357 30.32 -45.39 24.69
N SER A 358 31.25 -45.76 23.81
CA SER A 358 32.63 -46.11 24.13
C SER A 358 33.56 -45.33 23.20
N LEU A 359 34.83 -45.15 23.56
CA LEU A 359 35.78 -44.44 22.70
C LEU A 359 35.85 -45.04 21.29
N TRP A 360 35.70 -46.37 21.17
CA TRP A 360 35.58 -47.09 19.90
C TRP A 360 34.37 -46.66 19.07
N LYS A 361 33.16 -46.63 19.66
CA LYS A 361 31.93 -46.22 18.96
C LYS A 361 31.96 -44.75 18.55
N ILE A 362 32.60 -43.91 19.38
CA ILE A 362 32.79 -42.50 19.06
C ILE A 362 33.75 -42.38 17.88
N ALA A 363 34.88 -43.07 17.88
CA ALA A 363 35.81 -43.09 16.75
C ALA A 363 35.19 -43.63 15.47
N GLU A 364 34.38 -44.69 15.54
CA GLU A 364 33.64 -45.22 14.40
C GLU A 364 32.64 -44.20 13.83
N ARG A 365 32.03 -43.37 14.69
CA ARG A 365 31.09 -42.32 14.24
C ARG A 365 31.80 -41.16 13.54
N PHE A 366 32.98 -40.76 14.00
CA PHE A 366 33.67 -39.55 13.51
C PHE A 366 34.75 -39.82 12.47
N TYR A 367 35.44 -40.97 12.56
CA TYR A 367 36.53 -41.36 11.65
C TYR A 367 36.18 -42.57 10.78
N HIS A 368 34.98 -43.14 10.95
CA HIS A 368 34.56 -44.38 10.26
C HIS A 368 35.50 -45.58 10.51
N GLN A 369 36.36 -45.47 11.53
CA GLN A 369 37.37 -46.46 11.91
C GLN A 369 37.46 -46.50 13.43
N GLY A 370 36.88 -47.53 14.04
CA GLY A 370 36.84 -47.69 15.50
C GLY A 370 38.23 -47.75 16.14
N GLU A 371 39.24 -48.26 15.41
CA GLU A 371 40.64 -48.33 15.83
C GLU A 371 41.27 -46.96 16.12
N GLN A 372 40.72 -45.87 15.54
CA GLN A 372 41.19 -44.51 15.77
C GLN A 372 40.77 -43.93 17.13
N TRP A 373 40.17 -44.72 18.01
CA TRP A 373 39.81 -44.30 19.38
C TRP A 373 41.00 -43.80 20.19
N ILE A 374 42.22 -44.29 19.89
CA ILE A 374 43.46 -43.86 20.52
C ILE A 374 43.68 -42.35 20.31
N LYS A 375 43.38 -41.82 19.11
CA LYS A 375 43.51 -40.38 18.82
C LYS A 375 42.60 -39.53 19.70
N ILE A 376 41.39 -40.02 19.99
CA ILE A 376 40.44 -39.35 20.89
C ILE A 376 40.97 -39.38 22.32
N PHE A 377 41.53 -40.52 22.75
CA PHE A 377 42.11 -40.66 24.08
C PHE A 377 43.32 -39.72 24.28
N GLU A 378 44.25 -39.70 23.33
CA GLU A 378 45.44 -38.84 23.37
C GLU A 378 45.07 -37.35 23.42
N ALA A 379 44.12 -36.92 22.59
CA ALA A 379 43.64 -35.54 22.57
C ALA A 379 42.89 -35.11 23.85
N ASN A 380 42.54 -36.05 24.73
CA ASN A 380 41.77 -35.81 25.94
C ASN A 380 42.38 -36.46 27.18
N ILE A 381 43.70 -36.69 27.19
CA ILE A 381 44.39 -37.43 28.25
C ILE A 381 44.19 -36.80 29.64
N GLU A 382 44.03 -35.47 29.69
CA GLU A 382 43.75 -34.74 30.93
C GLU A 382 42.34 -34.99 31.48
N LYS A 383 41.39 -35.34 30.60
CA LYS A 383 39.97 -35.58 30.92
C LYS A 383 39.64 -37.06 31.09
N ILE A 384 40.39 -37.94 30.43
CA ILE A 384 40.18 -39.39 30.44
C ILE A 384 41.30 -40.04 31.23
N LYS A 385 41.05 -40.33 32.50
CA LYS A 385 42.02 -41.03 33.36
C LYS A 385 42.13 -42.52 33.07
N ASN A 386 41.05 -43.13 32.58
CA ASN A 386 41.00 -44.52 32.16
C ASN A 386 40.20 -44.61 30.86
N PRO A 387 40.80 -45.09 29.75
CA PRO A 387 40.13 -45.16 28.44
C PRO A 387 38.88 -46.07 28.44
N ASP A 388 38.82 -47.06 29.33
CA ASP A 388 37.67 -47.97 29.44
C ASP A 388 36.51 -47.36 30.24
N LEU A 389 36.71 -46.19 30.87
CA LEU A 389 35.76 -45.58 31.79
C LEU A 389 35.47 -44.12 31.42
N ILE A 390 34.53 -43.96 30.50
CA ILE A 390 33.96 -42.67 30.09
C ILE A 390 32.53 -42.52 30.60
N TYR A 391 32.11 -41.28 30.85
CA TYR A 391 30.82 -40.95 31.45
C TYR A 391 29.99 -40.07 30.52
N PRO A 392 28.65 -40.21 30.52
CA PRO A 392 27.76 -39.30 29.80
C PRO A 392 28.02 -37.84 30.18
N TYR A 393 27.81 -36.94 29.23
CA TYR A 393 28.02 -35.49 29.34
C TYR A 393 29.50 -35.04 29.40
N GLN A 394 30.46 -35.97 29.34
CA GLN A 394 31.87 -35.58 29.13
C GLN A 394 32.08 -35.04 27.72
N ARG A 395 32.82 -33.93 27.59
CA ARG A 395 33.14 -33.33 26.29
C ARG A 395 34.56 -33.66 25.88
N PHE A 396 34.69 -34.48 24.84
CA PHE A 396 35.96 -34.90 24.27
C PHE A 396 36.24 -34.14 22.99
N THR A 397 37.43 -33.55 22.89
CA THR A 397 37.95 -33.03 21.65
C THR A 397 38.08 -34.17 20.64
N ILE A 398 37.50 -34.04 19.46
CA ILE A 398 37.64 -34.98 18.35
C ILE A 398 38.59 -34.32 17.35
N PRO A 399 39.87 -34.69 17.30
CA PRO A 399 40.80 -34.20 16.28
C PRO A 399 40.19 -34.30 14.86
N LYS A 400 40.34 -33.28 14.02
CA LYS A 400 40.11 -33.44 12.58
C LYS A 400 41.38 -34.07 11.99
N GLU A 401 41.27 -34.87 10.93
CA GLU A 401 42.43 -35.48 10.27
C GLU A 401 43.46 -34.45 9.77
#